data_AF-A0A8J6TEU2-F1
#
_entry.id   AF-A0A8J6TEU2-F1
#
_cell.length_a   1.000
_cell.length_b   1.000
_cell.length_c   1.000
_cell.angle_alpha   90.00
_cell.angle_beta   90.00
_cell.angle_gamma   90.00
#
_symmetry.space_group_name_H-M   'P 1'
#
loop_
_entity.id
_entity.type
_entity.pdbx_description
1 polymer ?
#
loop_
_entity_poly.entity_id
_entity_poly.type
_entity_poly.pdbx_seq_one_letter_code
_entity_poly.pdbx_strand_id
1 'polypeptide(L)'
;MVVQKRRVNSGVVFVFLLSWFAAMLSTGSASAASDIPPGPDRFTYISENYTNYQWWLLRWEDSEIVCEINIEHEDLPTLDEVYVDCGEDLYTAWVNQNACPVEILQHSPEECPGYYMHLASSAPAQREISIALPPSVVWLDLEGCIIESTTNRCESPPALALRGDEPLSGEEIIRITGELDGEPFSCNGTYCELPLSETDDEGVSLTFWATSSYGDSSHVFDARLRVSLAEDDESDQFWYVDILSSQWRGEANASCAESWDAFPPVGGAPEWLSTPEKISDLESDYSYAYLAGNLISRNIVDASQCPDFGLDFNGQATACGLDIAQSAMSEWQNRFDTLIMKSAEETSIPANLLKRLFARESQFWPGIFNAGNDVGLGQLTENGADIAFLWNPVFFEKFCPLVLSDEKCEAGYLFLDEDEQERIRGALVYSVNATCVDCPLGLDITQAEFSVEVFAHTLLGSCEQTGRVVHNNTDEKPGETTSYEDMWKFTLVDYNAGAGCLSLAIGKTLDENDVLDWGNLSNNLTPVCMEAKDYVEDISQ
;
A
#
# COMPACT_ATOMS: atom_id res chain seq x y z
N MET A 1 -93.20 25.04 23.80
CA MET A 1 -92.04 25.87 23.42
C MET A 1 -90.92 24.93 23.02
N VAL A 2 -90.45 25.08 21.77
CA VAL A 2 -89.26 24.49 21.13
C VAL A 2 -88.97 23.01 21.42
N VAL A 3 -89.42 22.12 20.53
CA VAL A 3 -88.87 20.76 20.39
C VAL A 3 -88.57 20.53 18.90
N GLN A 4 -87.30 20.24 18.63
CA GLN A 4 -86.67 20.08 17.33
C GLN A 4 -87.29 18.93 16.51
N LYS A 5 -87.57 19.20 15.24
CA LYS A 5 -87.99 18.20 14.26
C LYS A 5 -86.78 17.43 13.73
N ARG A 6 -86.80 16.12 13.93
CA ARG A 6 -86.09 15.11 13.13
C ARG A 6 -86.48 15.22 11.65
N ARG A 7 -85.50 15.09 10.75
CA ARG A 7 -85.68 14.64 9.37
C ARG A 7 -84.64 13.57 9.05
N VAL A 8 -85.11 12.45 8.53
CA VAL A 8 -84.32 11.34 7.98
C VAL A 8 -84.54 11.30 6.47
N ASN A 9 -83.42 11.13 5.76
CA ASN A 9 -83.13 10.60 4.42
C ASN A 9 -84.11 10.70 3.25
N SER A 10 -83.55 11.20 2.14
CA SER A 10 -83.52 10.65 0.76
C SER A 10 -82.78 11.71 -0.08
N GLY A 11 -81.77 11.51 -0.94
CA GLY A 11 -81.05 10.38 -1.49
C GLY A 11 -80.24 10.94 -2.68
N VAL A 12 -78.94 10.61 -2.74
CA VAL A 12 -78.05 10.36 -3.90
C VAL A 12 -77.91 11.39 -5.05
N VAL A 13 -76.65 11.54 -5.50
CA VAL A 13 -76.13 11.60 -6.90
C VAL A 13 -75.17 12.80 -7.13
N PHE A 14 -74.03 12.50 -7.78
CA PHE A 14 -72.96 13.37 -8.31
C PHE A 14 -71.83 13.78 -7.37
N VAL A 15 -70.73 13.00 -7.33
CA VAL A 15 -69.32 13.42 -7.61
C VAL A 15 -68.46 12.14 -7.67
N PHE A 16 -68.26 11.54 -8.85
CA PHE A 16 -67.25 10.48 -9.07
C PHE A 16 -66.81 10.41 -10.55
N LEU A 17 -66.60 11.57 -11.20
CA LEU A 17 -66.16 11.64 -12.60
C LEU A 17 -65.06 12.70 -12.82
N LEU A 18 -64.15 12.86 -11.87
CA LEU A 18 -62.99 13.77 -11.98
C LEU A 18 -61.64 13.14 -11.60
N SER A 19 -61.60 11.85 -11.23
CA SER A 19 -60.38 11.14 -10.82
C SER A 19 -59.80 10.21 -11.90
N TRP A 20 -60.31 10.24 -13.14
CA TRP A 20 -59.92 9.31 -14.20
C TRP A 20 -59.28 9.95 -15.44
N PHE A 21 -58.89 11.23 -15.37
CA PHE A 21 -58.24 11.94 -16.47
C PHE A 21 -56.85 12.51 -16.13
N ALA A 22 -56.27 12.12 -14.99
CA ALA A 22 -54.93 12.54 -14.54
C ALA A 22 -53.88 11.41 -14.56
N ALA A 23 -54.13 10.31 -15.28
CA ALA A 23 -53.25 9.12 -15.30
C ALA A 23 -52.56 8.85 -16.65
N MET A 24 -52.54 9.83 -17.58
CA MET A 24 -52.01 9.64 -18.95
C MET A 24 -51.01 10.73 -19.39
N LEU A 25 -50.37 11.42 -18.45
CA LEU A 25 -49.26 12.36 -18.72
C LEU A 25 -48.11 12.19 -17.71
N SER A 26 -47.80 10.94 -17.37
CA SER A 26 -46.49 10.58 -16.81
C SER A 26 -45.65 10.07 -17.98
N THR A 27 -45.06 10.99 -18.74
CA THR A 27 -43.78 10.69 -19.38
C THR A 27 -42.77 10.65 -18.25
N GLY A 28 -42.67 9.49 -17.60
CA GLY A 28 -41.52 9.21 -16.77
C GLY A 28 -40.31 9.38 -17.66
N SER A 29 -39.45 10.34 -17.33
CA SER A 29 -38.07 10.29 -17.75
C SER A 29 -37.57 8.92 -17.29
N ALA A 30 -37.34 8.02 -18.24
CA ALA A 30 -36.51 6.86 -17.96
C ALA A 30 -35.13 7.45 -17.68
N SER A 31 -34.80 7.61 -16.40
CA SER A 31 -33.40 7.63 -16.00
C SER A 31 -32.85 6.31 -16.52
N ALA A 32 -31.90 6.34 -17.45
CA ALA A 32 -31.01 5.21 -17.60
C ALA A 32 -30.51 4.90 -16.19
N ALA A 33 -30.70 3.67 -15.73
CA ALA A 33 -29.97 3.22 -14.57
C ALA A 33 -28.49 3.45 -14.89
N SER A 34 -27.70 3.96 -13.94
CA SER A 34 -26.27 3.79 -14.01
C SER A 34 -26.03 2.29 -14.19
N ASP A 35 -25.56 1.88 -15.37
CA ASP A 35 -25.15 0.51 -15.65
C ASP A 35 -23.88 0.27 -14.82
N ILE A 36 -24.05 0.04 -13.51
CA ILE A 36 -22.98 -0.43 -12.65
C ILE A 36 -22.52 -1.76 -13.26
N PRO A 37 -21.26 -1.88 -13.68
CA PRO A 37 -20.79 -3.08 -14.36
C PRO A 37 -20.98 -4.31 -13.46
N PRO A 38 -21.28 -5.48 -14.03
CA PRO A 38 -21.46 -6.72 -13.27
C PRO A 38 -20.18 -7.16 -12.52
N GLY A 39 -19.02 -6.57 -12.86
CA GLY A 39 -17.71 -6.97 -12.36
C GLY A 39 -17.18 -8.19 -13.12
N PRO A 40 -15.95 -8.62 -12.82
CA PRO A 40 -15.41 -9.83 -13.41
C PRO A 40 -16.13 -11.05 -12.82
N ASP A 41 -16.76 -11.83 -13.69
CA ASP A 41 -17.50 -13.05 -13.35
C ASP A 41 -17.13 -14.15 -14.34
N ARG A 42 -15.87 -14.57 -14.26
CA ARG A 42 -15.26 -15.53 -15.18
C ARG A 42 -14.56 -16.65 -14.43
N PHE A 43 -14.95 -17.87 -14.74
CA PHE A 43 -14.38 -19.07 -14.15
C PHE A 43 -14.34 -20.20 -15.17
N THR A 44 -13.42 -21.14 -14.95
CA THR A 44 -13.40 -22.43 -15.63
C THR A 44 -13.55 -23.54 -14.61
N TYR A 45 -13.90 -24.74 -15.06
CA TYR A 45 -14.06 -25.89 -14.17
C TYR A 45 -12.95 -26.90 -14.45
N ILE A 46 -12.30 -27.36 -13.39
CA ILE A 46 -11.44 -28.53 -13.44
C ILE A 46 -12.15 -29.70 -12.75
N SER A 47 -12.03 -30.89 -13.33
CA SER A 47 -12.51 -32.11 -12.69
C SER A 47 -11.41 -32.65 -11.77
N GLU A 48 -11.66 -32.62 -10.46
CA GLU A 48 -10.80 -33.28 -9.49
C GLU A 48 -11.33 -34.71 -9.26
N ASN A 49 -10.45 -35.69 -9.45
CA ASN A 49 -10.76 -37.08 -9.11
C ASN A 49 -10.44 -37.30 -7.64
N TYR A 50 -11.40 -37.82 -6.90
CA TYR A 50 -11.20 -38.29 -5.52
C TYR A 50 -11.78 -39.70 -5.37
N THR A 51 -11.47 -40.36 -4.26
CA THR A 51 -12.10 -41.65 -3.93
C THR A 51 -13.04 -41.41 -2.76
N ASN A 52 -14.32 -41.69 -2.96
CA ASN A 52 -15.29 -41.67 -1.87
C ASN A 52 -15.29 -43.02 -1.17
N TYR A 53 -15.09 -43.02 0.14
CA TYR A 53 -15.19 -44.19 1.01
C TYR A 53 -16.49 -44.11 1.80
N GLN A 54 -17.39 -45.07 1.53
CA GLN A 54 -18.65 -45.18 2.23
C GLN A 54 -18.50 -46.15 3.40
N TRP A 55 -18.66 -45.63 4.61
CA TRP A 55 -18.69 -46.40 5.84
C TRP A 55 -20.11 -46.52 6.35
N TRP A 56 -20.45 -47.69 6.87
CA TRP A 56 -21.69 -47.91 7.58
C TRP A 56 -21.42 -48.02 9.06
N LEU A 57 -22.18 -47.28 9.85
CA LEU A 57 -22.30 -47.52 11.28
C LEU A 57 -23.46 -48.49 11.49
N LEU A 58 -23.17 -49.68 12.02
CA LEU A 58 -24.16 -50.73 12.22
C LEU A 58 -24.31 -51.10 13.69
N ARG A 59 -25.49 -51.52 14.11
CA ARG A 59 -25.68 -52.16 15.42
C ARG A 59 -25.13 -53.58 15.41
N TRP A 60 -24.45 -53.95 16.50
CA TRP A 60 -23.99 -55.32 16.69
C TRP A 60 -25.13 -56.34 16.76
N GLU A 61 -26.25 -56.00 17.42
CA GLU A 61 -27.38 -56.91 17.68
C GLU A 61 -28.00 -57.52 16.41
N ASP A 62 -28.18 -56.72 15.36
CA ASP A 62 -28.95 -57.08 14.17
C ASP A 62 -28.30 -56.68 12.84
N SER A 63 -27.12 -56.05 12.88
CA SER A 63 -26.47 -55.48 11.70
C SER A 63 -27.36 -54.47 10.96
N GLU A 64 -28.28 -53.78 11.65
CA GLU A 64 -29.01 -52.65 11.06
C GLU A 64 -28.04 -51.49 10.82
N ILE A 65 -28.04 -50.95 9.60
CA ILE A 65 -27.32 -49.72 9.26
C ILE A 65 -28.06 -48.55 9.91
N VAL A 66 -27.42 -47.92 10.89
CA VAL A 66 -27.99 -46.78 11.60
C VAL A 66 -27.51 -45.44 11.04
N CYS A 67 -26.40 -45.43 10.30
CA CYS A 67 -25.88 -44.25 9.60
C CYS A 67 -24.95 -44.65 8.46
N GLU A 68 -24.96 -43.86 7.38
CA GLU A 68 -24.01 -43.94 6.28
C GLU A 68 -23.10 -42.70 6.33
N ILE A 69 -21.78 -42.91 6.32
CA ILE A 69 -20.76 -41.88 6.42
C ILE A 69 -19.95 -41.88 5.13
N ASN A 70 -19.79 -40.73 4.50
CA ASN A 70 -19.06 -40.61 3.23
C ASN A 70 -17.85 -39.70 3.41
N ILE A 71 -16.64 -40.26 3.26
CA ILE A 71 -15.38 -39.55 3.53
C ILE A 71 -14.40 -39.71 2.38
N GLU A 72 -13.48 -38.75 2.25
CA GLU A 72 -12.50 -38.67 1.15
C GLU A 72 -11.14 -39.30 1.51
N HIS A 73 -11.06 -40.07 2.60
CA HIS A 73 -9.85 -40.78 3.04
C HIS A 73 -10.09 -42.26 3.40
N GLU A 74 -9.04 -43.07 3.34
CA GLU A 74 -9.11 -44.54 3.54
C GLU A 74 -9.23 -44.93 5.03
N ASP A 75 -8.79 -44.06 5.94
CA ASP A 75 -8.83 -44.32 7.38
C ASP A 75 -10.26 -44.40 7.93
N LEU A 76 -10.41 -44.92 9.16
CA LEU A 76 -11.69 -44.92 9.87
C LEU A 76 -12.24 -43.49 9.99
N PRO A 77 -13.57 -43.29 9.83
CA PRO A 77 -14.20 -41.99 10.07
C PRO A 77 -13.80 -41.41 11.42
N THR A 78 -13.43 -40.14 11.40
CA THR A 78 -13.14 -39.34 12.59
C THR A 78 -14.41 -39.07 13.37
N LEU A 79 -14.24 -38.63 14.63
CA LEU A 79 -15.36 -38.27 15.50
C LEU A 79 -16.20 -37.12 14.92
N ASP A 80 -15.57 -36.14 14.29
CA ASP A 80 -16.28 -35.00 13.66
C ASP A 80 -17.10 -35.44 12.44
N GLU A 81 -16.59 -36.36 11.62
CA GLU A 81 -17.32 -36.91 10.47
C GLU A 81 -18.53 -37.73 10.92
N VAL A 82 -18.40 -38.53 11.98
CA VAL A 82 -19.54 -39.23 12.60
C VAL A 82 -20.58 -38.22 13.11
N TYR A 83 -20.15 -37.11 13.71
CA TYR A 83 -21.07 -36.08 14.17
C TYR A 83 -21.82 -35.40 13.01
N VAL A 84 -21.10 -35.03 11.94
CA VAL A 84 -21.67 -34.34 10.76
C VAL A 84 -22.67 -35.24 10.03
N ASP A 85 -22.31 -36.49 9.76
CA ASP A 85 -23.14 -37.38 8.94
C ASP A 85 -24.24 -38.10 9.75
N CYS A 86 -23.99 -38.42 11.03
CA CYS A 86 -24.92 -39.21 11.86
C CYS A 86 -25.69 -38.40 12.91
N GLY A 87 -25.26 -37.16 13.20
CA GLY A 87 -25.87 -36.29 14.20
C GLY A 87 -25.45 -36.58 15.65
N GLU A 88 -25.80 -35.66 16.55
CA GLU A 88 -25.33 -35.61 17.93
C GLU A 88 -25.70 -36.85 18.78
N ASP A 89 -26.91 -37.39 18.60
CA ASP A 89 -27.39 -38.53 19.39
C ASP A 89 -26.57 -39.80 19.11
N LEU A 90 -26.35 -40.11 17.82
CA LEU A 90 -25.56 -41.28 17.40
C LEU A 90 -24.07 -41.07 17.69
N TYR A 91 -23.55 -39.86 17.49
CA TYR A 91 -22.21 -39.50 17.89
C TYR A 91 -21.98 -39.75 19.39
N THR A 92 -22.88 -39.26 20.24
CA THR A 92 -22.79 -39.41 21.69
C THR A 92 -22.88 -40.88 22.10
N ALA A 93 -23.75 -41.65 21.44
CA ALA A 93 -23.86 -43.09 21.68
C ALA A 93 -22.59 -43.85 21.25
N TRP A 94 -22.00 -43.48 20.11
CA TRP A 94 -20.75 -44.05 19.60
C TRP A 94 -19.55 -43.77 20.51
N VAL A 95 -19.40 -42.53 21.01
CA VAL A 95 -18.31 -42.15 21.91
C VAL A 95 -18.44 -42.81 23.29
N ASN A 96 -19.66 -42.95 23.80
CA ASN A 96 -19.90 -43.49 25.14
C ASN A 96 -19.97 -45.03 25.18
N GLN A 97 -19.97 -45.72 24.04
CA GLN A 97 -20.00 -47.17 24.04
C GLN A 97 -18.70 -47.74 24.60
N ASN A 98 -18.79 -48.84 25.34
CA ASN A 98 -17.60 -49.58 25.77
C ASN A 98 -17.09 -50.46 24.63
N ALA A 99 -15.78 -50.69 24.57
CA ALA A 99 -15.19 -51.66 23.64
C ALA A 99 -15.80 -53.05 23.85
N CYS A 100 -16.09 -53.76 22.74
CA CYS A 100 -16.60 -55.13 22.85
C CYS A 100 -15.52 -56.07 23.41
N PRO A 101 -15.82 -56.89 24.43
CA PRO A 101 -14.89 -57.88 24.97
C PRO A 101 -14.40 -58.86 23.89
N VAL A 102 -13.11 -59.19 23.91
CA VAL A 102 -12.45 -60.01 22.88
C VAL A 102 -13.08 -61.40 22.76
N GLU A 103 -13.49 -62.00 23.88
CA GLU A 103 -14.13 -63.31 23.91
C GLU A 103 -15.49 -63.32 23.21
N ILE A 104 -16.27 -62.22 23.34
CA ILE A 104 -17.57 -62.07 22.70
C ILE A 104 -17.37 -61.82 21.20
N LEU A 105 -16.47 -60.90 20.86
CA LEU A 105 -16.15 -60.56 19.47
C LEU A 105 -15.68 -61.77 18.63
N GLN A 106 -15.02 -62.77 19.25
CA GLN A 106 -14.53 -63.95 18.54
C GLN A 106 -15.56 -65.07 18.36
N HIS A 107 -16.59 -65.13 19.21
CA HIS A 107 -17.51 -66.27 19.26
C HIS A 107 -18.97 -65.91 18.98
N SER A 108 -19.41 -64.73 19.40
CA SER A 108 -20.81 -64.25 19.31
C SER A 108 -20.83 -62.70 19.17
N PRO A 109 -20.37 -62.14 18.04
CA PRO A 109 -20.29 -60.69 17.85
C PRO A 109 -21.63 -59.95 18.03
N GLU A 110 -22.76 -60.62 17.77
CA GLU A 110 -24.11 -60.10 17.97
C GLU A 110 -24.45 -59.76 19.44
N GLU A 111 -23.69 -60.29 20.39
CA GLU A 111 -23.84 -59.97 21.83
C GLU A 111 -23.03 -58.73 22.24
N CYS A 112 -22.26 -58.11 21.33
CA CYS A 112 -21.56 -56.86 21.60
C CYS A 112 -22.58 -55.71 21.79
N PRO A 113 -22.44 -54.87 22.83
CA PRO A 113 -23.29 -53.68 22.97
C PRO A 113 -22.83 -52.56 22.04
N GLY A 114 -23.78 -51.79 21.49
CA GLY A 114 -23.50 -50.59 20.70
C GLY A 114 -23.36 -50.86 19.21
N TYR A 115 -22.34 -50.24 18.60
CA TYR A 115 -22.20 -50.18 17.15
C TYR A 115 -20.80 -50.60 16.69
N TYR A 116 -20.65 -50.86 15.40
CA TYR A 116 -19.37 -51.03 14.73
C TYR A 116 -19.38 -50.38 13.36
N MET A 117 -18.18 -50.06 12.85
CA MET A 117 -17.98 -49.52 11.52
C MET A 117 -17.64 -50.62 10.53
N HIS A 118 -18.23 -50.53 9.34
CA HIS A 118 -17.94 -51.40 8.21
C HIS A 118 -17.68 -50.55 6.97
N LEU A 119 -16.52 -50.72 6.34
CA LEU A 119 -16.25 -50.12 5.04
C LEU A 119 -17.12 -50.84 4.00
N ALA A 120 -18.17 -50.17 3.56
CA ALA A 120 -19.17 -50.73 2.67
C ALA A 120 -18.73 -50.72 1.21
N SER A 121 -18.16 -49.59 0.78
CA SER A 121 -17.62 -49.46 -0.58
C SER A 121 -16.58 -48.34 -0.67
N SER A 122 -15.76 -48.42 -1.72
CA SER A 122 -14.90 -47.33 -2.16
C SER A 122 -15.07 -47.18 -3.66
N ALA A 123 -15.35 -45.97 -4.14
CA ALA A 123 -15.55 -45.72 -5.56
C ALA A 123 -14.86 -44.42 -6.00
N PRO A 124 -14.27 -44.38 -7.22
CA PRO A 124 -13.80 -43.14 -7.79
C PRO A 124 -14.98 -42.20 -8.03
N ALA A 125 -14.84 -40.95 -7.62
CA ALA A 125 -15.78 -39.88 -7.82
C ALA A 125 -15.08 -38.67 -8.42
N GLN A 126 -15.87 -37.78 -9.02
CA GLN A 126 -15.39 -36.53 -9.58
C GLN A 126 -16.20 -35.38 -9.01
N ARG A 127 -15.50 -34.30 -8.68
CA ARG A 127 -16.12 -33.00 -8.39
C ARG A 127 -15.55 -31.95 -9.33
N GLU A 128 -16.38 -30.96 -9.65
CA GLU A 128 -15.95 -29.80 -10.42
C GLU A 128 -15.51 -28.71 -9.44
N ILE A 129 -14.27 -28.25 -9.60
CA ILE A 129 -13.75 -27.09 -8.88
C ILE A 129 -13.76 -25.91 -9.84
N SER A 130 -14.40 -24.82 -9.44
CA SER A 130 -14.34 -23.55 -10.15
C SER A 130 -13.01 -22.85 -9.90
N ILE A 131 -12.31 -22.48 -10.96
CA ILE A 131 -11.09 -21.66 -10.92
C ILE A 131 -11.41 -20.31 -11.54
N ALA A 132 -11.15 -19.23 -10.82
CA ALA A 132 -11.28 -17.88 -11.35
C ALA A 132 -10.26 -17.63 -12.48
N LEU A 133 -10.73 -17.03 -13.57
CA LEU A 133 -9.89 -16.65 -14.70
C LEU A 133 -9.44 -15.19 -14.56
N PRO A 134 -8.29 -14.78 -15.13
CA PRO A 134 -7.82 -13.41 -15.04
C PRO A 134 -8.81 -12.44 -15.70
N PRO A 135 -9.20 -11.34 -15.01
CA PRO A 135 -10.13 -10.36 -15.55
C PRO A 135 -9.50 -9.54 -16.67
N SER A 136 -10.33 -8.94 -17.53
CA SER A 136 -9.88 -7.86 -18.40
C SER A 136 -9.48 -6.63 -17.59
N VAL A 137 -8.63 -5.79 -18.18
CA VAL A 137 -8.06 -4.60 -17.51
C VAL A 137 -8.06 -3.41 -18.48
N VAL A 138 -8.09 -2.19 -17.97
CA VAL A 138 -7.95 -0.97 -18.79
C VAL A 138 -6.78 -0.17 -18.26
N TRP A 139 -5.88 0.22 -19.15
CA TRP A 139 -4.67 0.98 -18.83
C TRP A 139 -4.74 2.40 -19.37
N LEU A 140 -4.13 3.34 -18.65
CA LEU A 140 -4.05 4.75 -19.01
C LEU A 140 -2.66 5.09 -19.56
N ASP A 141 -2.64 5.93 -20.59
CA ASP A 141 -1.43 6.44 -21.24
C ASP A 141 -1.67 7.86 -21.77
N LEU A 142 -0.61 8.64 -22.01
CA LEU A 142 -0.68 9.97 -22.62
C LEU A 142 0.02 9.98 -23.97
N GLU A 143 -0.68 10.45 -25.01
CA GLU A 143 -0.10 10.55 -26.34
C GLU A 143 0.52 11.94 -26.57
N GLY A 144 1.79 11.96 -27.00
CA GLY A 144 2.45 13.19 -27.46
C GLY A 144 3.02 14.10 -26.36
N CYS A 145 3.13 13.60 -25.14
CA CYS A 145 3.73 14.30 -24.01
C CYS A 145 5.13 13.73 -23.67
N ILE A 146 5.97 14.54 -23.05
CA ILE A 146 7.28 14.17 -22.49
C ILE A 146 7.27 14.41 -20.99
N ILE A 147 8.07 13.68 -20.21
CA ILE A 147 8.23 13.98 -18.79
C ILE A 147 9.18 15.15 -18.63
N GLU A 148 8.77 16.11 -17.81
CA GLU A 148 9.62 17.18 -17.30
C GLU A 148 9.55 17.14 -15.78
N SER A 149 10.69 16.82 -15.14
CA SER A 149 10.77 16.56 -13.69
C SER A 149 9.86 15.40 -13.27
N THR A 150 8.72 15.70 -12.63
CA THR A 150 7.74 14.72 -12.13
C THR A 150 6.34 14.88 -12.73
N THR A 151 6.21 15.64 -13.82
CA THR A 151 4.94 15.92 -14.49
C THR A 151 5.05 15.71 -15.99
N ASN A 152 3.94 15.49 -16.69
CA ASN A 152 3.94 15.31 -18.14
C ASN A 152 3.72 16.66 -18.82
N ARG A 153 4.65 17.07 -19.69
CA ARG A 153 4.54 18.25 -20.54
C ARG A 153 4.13 17.87 -21.96
N CYS A 154 3.10 18.53 -22.48
CA CYS A 154 2.60 18.33 -23.82
C CYS A 154 2.68 19.66 -24.60
N GLU A 155 3.18 19.62 -25.84
CA GLU A 155 3.27 20.80 -26.74
C GLU A 155 1.97 21.03 -27.55
N SER A 156 0.98 20.17 -27.35
CA SER A 156 -0.33 20.23 -28.01
C SER A 156 -1.40 19.84 -27.01
N PRO A 157 -2.67 20.23 -27.26
CA PRO A 157 -3.78 19.87 -26.37
C PRO A 157 -3.77 18.37 -26.06
N PRO A 158 -3.67 17.98 -24.78
CA PRO A 158 -3.43 16.59 -24.42
C PRO A 158 -4.67 15.71 -24.63
N ALA A 159 -4.43 14.44 -24.90
CA ALA A 159 -5.46 13.42 -24.97
C ALA A 159 -5.03 12.20 -24.14
N LEU A 160 -5.96 11.71 -23.31
CA LEU A 160 -5.79 10.51 -22.52
C LEU A 160 -6.16 9.29 -23.38
N ALA A 161 -5.26 8.32 -23.47
CA ALA A 161 -5.49 7.06 -24.14
C ALA A 161 -5.81 5.97 -23.12
N LEU A 162 -7.01 5.39 -23.21
CA LEU A 162 -7.42 4.20 -22.48
C LEU A 162 -7.26 2.97 -23.38
N ARG A 163 -6.51 1.97 -22.90
CA ARG A 163 -6.22 0.72 -23.63
C ARG A 163 -6.73 -0.48 -22.85
N GLY A 164 -7.77 -1.13 -23.38
CA GLY A 164 -8.32 -2.37 -22.84
C GLY A 164 -7.47 -3.59 -23.21
N ASP A 165 -7.24 -4.46 -22.24
CA ASP A 165 -6.46 -5.69 -22.36
C ASP A 165 -7.33 -6.90 -21.94
N GLU A 166 -7.48 -7.87 -22.83
CA GLU A 166 -8.25 -9.11 -22.59
C GLU A 166 -7.28 -10.29 -22.56
N PRO A 167 -6.99 -10.87 -21.37
CA PRO A 167 -6.03 -11.95 -21.24
C PRO A 167 -6.51 -13.30 -21.81
N LEU A 168 -7.83 -13.50 -22.00
CA LEU A 168 -8.37 -14.76 -22.46
C LEU A 168 -8.29 -14.93 -23.98
N SER A 169 -7.69 -16.04 -24.41
CA SER A 169 -7.60 -16.38 -25.83
C SER A 169 -8.99 -16.62 -26.43
N GLY A 170 -9.33 -15.85 -27.46
CA GLY A 170 -10.61 -15.95 -28.18
C GLY A 170 -11.67 -14.97 -27.70
N GLU A 171 -11.39 -14.24 -26.62
CA GLU A 171 -12.19 -13.11 -26.16
C GLU A 171 -11.53 -11.79 -26.56
N GLU A 172 -12.31 -10.72 -26.62
CA GLU A 172 -11.86 -9.37 -26.93
C GLU A 172 -12.61 -8.31 -26.11
N ILE A 173 -11.98 -7.14 -25.96
CA ILE A 173 -12.67 -5.98 -25.38
C ILE A 173 -13.63 -5.41 -26.42
N ILE A 174 -14.92 -5.43 -26.09
CA ILE A 174 -15.97 -4.93 -26.98
C ILE A 174 -16.20 -3.43 -26.78
N ARG A 175 -15.95 -2.91 -25.57
CA ARG A 175 -16.24 -1.52 -25.22
C ARG A 175 -15.46 -1.07 -24.00
N ILE A 176 -15.03 0.18 -23.99
CA ILE A 176 -14.55 0.89 -22.80
C ILE A 176 -15.60 1.95 -22.45
N THR A 177 -15.98 2.03 -21.18
CA THR A 177 -17.01 2.94 -20.68
C THR A 177 -16.52 3.59 -19.40
N GLY A 178 -16.97 4.82 -19.16
CA GLY A 178 -16.61 5.54 -17.96
C GLY A 178 -17.29 6.90 -17.86
N GLU A 179 -16.83 7.68 -16.90
CA GLU A 179 -17.27 9.04 -16.59
C GLU A 179 -16.03 9.88 -16.32
N LEU A 180 -15.87 10.99 -17.05
CA LEU A 180 -14.79 11.97 -16.89
C LEU A 180 -15.41 13.29 -16.47
N ASP A 181 -15.06 13.79 -15.29
CA ASP A 181 -15.61 15.03 -14.74
C ASP A 181 -17.17 15.09 -14.75
N GLY A 182 -17.81 13.97 -14.41
CA GLY A 182 -19.27 13.85 -14.45
C GLY A 182 -19.87 13.60 -15.84
N GLU A 183 -19.07 13.66 -16.92
CA GLU A 183 -19.54 13.44 -18.28
C GLU A 183 -19.28 11.99 -18.73
N PRO A 184 -20.34 11.22 -19.07
CA PRO A 184 -20.20 9.83 -19.45
C PRO A 184 -19.62 9.67 -20.87
N PHE A 185 -18.72 8.71 -21.05
CA PHE A 185 -18.17 8.34 -22.34
C PHE A 185 -18.29 6.84 -22.61
N SER A 186 -18.27 6.47 -23.89
CA SER A 186 -18.31 5.08 -24.33
C SER A 186 -17.64 4.92 -25.69
N CYS A 187 -16.53 4.19 -25.71
CA CYS A 187 -15.76 3.88 -26.91
C CYS A 187 -15.90 2.41 -27.29
N ASN A 188 -16.15 2.13 -28.57
CA ASN A 188 -16.20 0.74 -29.05
C ASN A 188 -14.79 0.19 -29.28
N GLY A 189 -14.57 -1.08 -28.89
CA GLY A 189 -13.28 -1.77 -29.03
C GLY A 189 -12.33 -1.54 -27.84
N THR A 190 -11.05 -1.82 -28.08
CA THR A 190 -9.97 -1.83 -27.07
C THR A 190 -9.29 -0.48 -26.84
N TYR A 191 -9.66 0.56 -27.59
CA TYR A 191 -8.99 1.87 -27.53
C TYR A 191 -10.02 2.98 -27.41
N CYS A 192 -9.79 3.88 -26.46
CA CYS A 192 -10.59 5.07 -26.25
C CYS A 192 -9.67 6.27 -26.06
N GLU A 193 -9.87 7.31 -26.83
CA GLU A 193 -9.11 8.56 -26.74
C GLU A 193 -10.04 9.65 -26.20
N LEU A 194 -9.65 10.27 -25.09
CA LEU A 194 -10.41 11.31 -24.42
C LEU A 194 -9.62 12.62 -24.49
N PRO A 195 -10.11 13.66 -25.19
CA PRO A 195 -9.46 14.96 -25.16
C PRO A 195 -9.56 15.54 -23.74
N LEU A 196 -8.45 16.03 -23.22
CA LEU A 196 -8.38 16.62 -21.90
C LEU A 196 -8.51 18.16 -22.01
N SER A 197 -9.33 18.73 -21.14
CA SER A 197 -9.47 20.19 -20.99
C SER A 197 -8.72 20.66 -19.75
N GLU A 198 -8.36 21.94 -19.72
CA GLU A 198 -7.78 22.58 -18.53
C GLU A 198 -8.69 22.39 -17.31
N THR A 199 -8.10 22.04 -16.18
CA THR A 199 -8.76 21.83 -14.89
C THR A 199 -8.32 22.90 -13.90
N ASP A 200 -8.91 22.91 -12.72
CA ASP A 200 -8.34 23.63 -11.57
C ASP A 200 -7.19 22.81 -10.92
N ASP A 201 -6.65 23.34 -9.82
CA ASP A 201 -5.56 22.73 -9.06
C ASP A 201 -5.96 21.41 -8.37
N GLU A 202 -7.26 21.22 -8.11
CA GLU A 202 -7.82 19.98 -7.54
C GLU A 202 -7.95 18.89 -8.60
N GLY A 203 -8.02 19.26 -9.87
CA GLY A 203 -8.18 18.32 -10.98
C GLY A 203 -9.56 17.70 -11.02
N VAL A 204 -9.73 16.69 -11.87
CA VAL A 204 -10.99 16.00 -12.12
C VAL A 204 -10.88 14.51 -11.89
N SER A 205 -12.03 13.87 -11.65
CA SER A 205 -12.12 12.42 -11.49
C SER A 205 -12.42 11.73 -12.82
N LEU A 206 -11.87 10.53 -12.97
CA LEU A 206 -12.15 9.62 -14.06
C LEU A 206 -12.45 8.24 -13.47
N THR A 207 -13.63 7.70 -13.75
CA THR A 207 -14.02 6.33 -13.42
C THR A 207 -14.23 5.55 -14.70
N PHE A 208 -13.66 4.35 -14.83
CA PHE A 208 -13.65 3.62 -16.10
C PHE A 208 -13.54 2.10 -15.94
N TRP A 209 -14.03 1.36 -16.94
CA TRP A 209 -13.95 -0.09 -17.03
C TRP A 209 -14.08 -0.56 -18.48
N ALA A 210 -13.72 -1.81 -18.73
CA ALA A 210 -13.94 -2.49 -20.00
C ALA A 210 -15.06 -3.53 -19.92
N THR A 211 -15.76 -3.73 -21.03
CA THR A 211 -16.66 -4.87 -21.25
C THR A 211 -15.99 -5.88 -22.17
N SER A 212 -16.04 -7.17 -21.83
CA SER A 212 -15.46 -8.26 -22.61
C SER A 212 -16.52 -9.00 -23.43
N SER A 213 -16.11 -9.61 -24.55
CA SER A 213 -16.95 -10.55 -25.30
C SER A 213 -17.32 -11.81 -24.51
N TYR A 214 -16.60 -12.10 -23.42
CA TYR A 214 -16.91 -13.19 -22.49
C TYR A 214 -18.29 -13.01 -21.85
N GLY A 215 -18.78 -11.77 -21.76
CA GLY A 215 -20.07 -11.42 -21.17
C GLY A 215 -19.98 -10.78 -19.79
N ASP A 216 -18.77 -10.44 -19.33
CA ASP A 216 -18.48 -9.75 -18.08
C ASP A 216 -17.77 -8.40 -18.32
N SER A 217 -17.29 -7.79 -17.24
CA SER A 217 -16.51 -6.55 -17.27
C SER A 217 -15.23 -6.66 -16.46
N SER A 218 -14.29 -5.74 -16.70
CA SER A 218 -13.18 -5.53 -15.77
C SER A 218 -13.71 -5.06 -14.40
N HIS A 219 -12.79 -4.94 -13.45
CA HIS A 219 -13.02 -4.08 -12.29
C HIS A 219 -13.28 -2.63 -12.75
N VAL A 220 -13.97 -1.87 -11.89
CA VAL A 220 -14.04 -0.42 -12.03
C VAL A 220 -12.74 0.16 -11.48
N PHE A 221 -12.12 1.03 -12.26
CA PHE A 221 -10.91 1.74 -11.90
C PHE A 221 -11.21 3.23 -11.77
N ASP A 222 -10.47 3.88 -10.88
CA ASP A 222 -10.52 5.32 -10.68
C ASP A 222 -9.16 5.95 -11.00
N ALA A 223 -9.22 7.21 -11.43
CA ALA A 223 -8.06 8.06 -11.66
C ALA A 223 -8.40 9.50 -11.30
N ARG A 224 -7.38 10.25 -10.88
CA ARG A 224 -7.43 11.71 -10.77
C ARG A 224 -6.52 12.32 -11.82
N LEU A 225 -7.02 13.34 -12.51
CA LEU A 225 -6.36 14.00 -13.62
C LEU A 225 -6.27 15.50 -13.34
N ARG A 226 -5.09 16.11 -13.51
CA ARG A 226 -4.94 17.57 -13.47
C ARG A 226 -4.29 18.05 -14.74
N VAL A 227 -4.86 19.09 -15.35
CA VAL A 227 -4.38 19.65 -16.61
C VAL A 227 -4.24 21.15 -16.46
N SER A 228 -3.04 21.68 -16.59
CA SER A 228 -2.76 23.10 -16.44
C SER A 228 -2.10 23.67 -17.70
N LEU A 229 -2.61 24.80 -18.19
CA LEU A 229 -2.01 25.53 -19.30
C LEU A 229 -0.88 26.43 -18.77
N ALA A 230 0.31 26.27 -19.31
CA ALA A 230 1.47 27.09 -19.01
C ALA A 230 1.97 27.81 -20.27
N GLU A 231 2.74 28.88 -20.04
CA GLU A 231 3.35 29.70 -21.07
C GLU A 231 4.82 29.92 -20.68
N ASP A 232 5.74 29.76 -21.63
CA ASP A 232 7.16 30.01 -21.38
C ASP A 232 7.54 31.48 -21.61
N ASP A 233 8.81 31.80 -21.38
CA ASP A 233 9.36 33.15 -21.57
C ASP A 233 9.25 33.66 -23.04
N GLU A 234 9.08 32.76 -24.01
CA GLU A 234 8.93 33.08 -25.44
C GLU A 234 7.46 33.21 -25.87
N SER A 235 6.51 33.09 -24.94
CA SER A 235 5.07 33.06 -25.16
C SER A 235 4.56 31.84 -25.93
N ASP A 236 5.31 30.74 -25.90
CA ASP A 236 4.85 29.46 -26.41
C ASP A 236 4.03 28.73 -25.32
N GLN A 237 2.86 28.23 -25.71
CA GLN A 237 1.91 27.58 -24.82
C GLN A 237 2.11 26.06 -24.79
N PHE A 238 2.09 25.49 -23.60
CA PHE A 238 2.19 24.05 -23.39
C PHE A 238 1.33 23.62 -22.19
N TRP A 239 1.09 22.32 -22.04
CA TRP A 239 0.21 21.77 -21.01
C TRP A 239 1.00 20.89 -20.06
N TYR A 240 0.78 21.06 -18.75
CA TYR A 240 1.14 20.07 -17.74
C TYR A 240 -0.02 19.12 -17.50
N VAL A 241 0.26 17.82 -17.40
CA VAL A 241 -0.71 16.77 -17.14
C VAL A 241 -0.20 15.84 -16.04
N ASP A 242 -0.98 15.72 -14.97
CA ASP A 242 -0.72 14.80 -13.86
C ASP A 242 -1.83 13.76 -13.79
N ILE A 243 -1.46 12.49 -13.60
CA ILE A 243 -2.39 11.35 -13.61
C ILE A 243 -2.09 10.46 -12.42
N LEU A 244 -3.00 10.41 -11.45
CA LEU A 244 -2.89 9.50 -10.31
C LEU A 244 -3.83 8.31 -10.54
N SER A 245 -3.27 7.13 -10.80
CA SER A 245 -4.03 5.90 -10.98
C SER A 245 -3.14 4.67 -10.96
N SER A 246 -3.62 3.61 -10.31
CA SER A 246 -3.00 2.26 -10.37
C SER A 246 -2.96 1.67 -11.78
N GLN A 247 -3.72 2.25 -12.73
CA GLN A 247 -3.75 1.83 -14.13
C GLN A 247 -2.86 2.68 -15.04
N TRP A 248 -2.08 3.60 -14.48
CA TRP A 248 -1.14 4.42 -15.23
C TRP A 248 0.01 3.58 -15.80
N ARG A 249 0.29 3.73 -17.10
CA ARG A 249 1.40 3.04 -17.80
C ARG A 249 2.47 3.98 -18.35
N GLY A 250 2.32 5.28 -18.17
CA GLY A 250 3.42 6.21 -18.43
C GLY A 250 4.48 6.12 -17.35
N GLU A 251 5.32 7.12 -17.29
CA GLU A 251 6.46 7.14 -16.36
C GLU A 251 6.00 7.37 -14.93
N ALA A 252 6.81 6.88 -13.98
CA ALA A 252 6.42 6.82 -12.58
C ALA A 252 6.05 8.20 -12.05
N ASN A 253 4.91 8.29 -11.35
CA ASN A 253 4.49 9.51 -10.69
C ASN A 253 5.50 9.91 -9.60
N ALA A 254 5.42 11.18 -9.19
CA ALA A 254 6.12 11.67 -8.01
C ALA A 254 5.85 10.76 -6.80
N SER A 255 6.88 10.50 -5.99
CA SER A 255 6.78 9.54 -4.89
C SER A 255 5.59 9.81 -3.97
N CYS A 256 4.85 8.76 -3.65
CA CYS A 256 3.72 8.76 -2.72
C CYS A 256 2.54 9.65 -3.16
N ALA A 257 2.60 10.30 -4.34
CA ALA A 257 1.52 11.12 -4.87
C ALA A 257 0.22 10.32 -5.06
N GLU A 258 0.32 9.10 -5.58
CA GLU A 258 -0.84 8.21 -5.75
C GLU A 258 -1.42 7.77 -4.41
N SER A 259 -0.56 7.35 -3.47
CA SER A 259 -0.96 6.89 -2.12
C SER A 259 -1.66 8.00 -1.33
N TRP A 260 -1.27 9.25 -1.55
CA TRP A 260 -1.87 10.42 -0.91
C TRP A 260 -3.05 11.01 -1.67
N ASP A 261 -3.28 10.59 -2.91
CA ASP A 261 -4.17 11.27 -3.87
C ASP A 261 -3.85 12.77 -3.97
N ALA A 262 -2.55 13.11 -3.99
CA ALA A 262 -2.04 14.48 -3.91
C ALA A 262 -1.18 14.81 -5.13
N PHE A 263 -1.61 15.78 -5.93
CA PHE A 263 -0.80 16.23 -7.07
C PHE A 263 0.44 17.01 -6.60
N PRO A 264 1.63 16.79 -7.22
CA PRO A 264 2.78 17.65 -7.00
C PRO A 264 2.48 19.10 -7.44
N PRO A 265 3.32 20.10 -7.14
CA PRO A 265 3.16 21.44 -7.71
C PRO A 265 3.18 21.41 -9.25
N VAL A 266 2.43 22.32 -9.89
CA VAL A 266 2.44 22.45 -11.35
C VAL A 266 3.85 22.83 -11.83
N GLY A 267 4.37 22.11 -12.83
CA GLY A 267 5.76 22.23 -13.26
C GLY A 267 6.75 21.36 -12.48
N GLY A 268 6.27 20.56 -11.52
CA GLY A 268 7.05 19.57 -10.80
C GLY A 268 7.34 19.94 -9.34
N ALA A 269 7.87 18.96 -8.61
CA ALA A 269 8.25 19.14 -7.22
C ALA A 269 9.44 20.12 -7.05
N PRO A 270 9.55 20.81 -5.90
CA PRO A 270 10.70 21.66 -5.60
C PRO A 270 12.01 20.87 -5.60
N GLU A 271 13.15 21.56 -5.73
CA GLU A 271 14.47 20.93 -5.90
C GLU A 271 14.81 19.89 -4.81
N TRP A 272 14.46 20.15 -3.54
CA TRP A 272 14.71 19.20 -2.46
C TRP A 272 13.88 17.91 -2.55
N LEU A 273 12.83 17.90 -3.37
CA LEU A 273 11.98 16.76 -3.71
C LEU A 273 12.17 16.29 -5.17
N SER A 274 13.28 16.66 -5.81
CA SER A 274 13.60 16.24 -7.17
C SER A 274 14.72 15.20 -7.23
N THR A 275 14.79 14.51 -8.36
CA THR A 275 15.92 13.65 -8.74
C THR A 275 16.58 14.28 -9.97
N PRO A 276 17.86 14.69 -9.89
CA PRO A 276 18.53 15.29 -11.04
C PRO A 276 18.80 14.25 -12.14
N GLU A 277 18.93 14.69 -13.40
CA GLU A 277 19.25 13.77 -14.51
C GLU A 277 20.69 13.24 -14.45
N LYS A 278 21.61 13.98 -13.82
CA LYS A 278 23.03 13.64 -13.74
C LYS A 278 23.49 13.59 -12.30
N ILE A 279 24.33 12.60 -12.01
CA ILE A 279 24.99 12.43 -10.71
C ILE A 279 25.78 13.68 -10.31
N SER A 280 26.41 14.38 -11.26
CA SER A 280 27.17 15.60 -10.98
C SER A 280 26.34 16.72 -10.37
N ASP A 281 25.03 16.72 -10.63
CA ASP A 281 24.12 17.75 -10.15
C ASP A 281 23.63 17.45 -8.72
N LEU A 282 23.96 16.26 -8.17
CA LEU A 282 23.76 15.88 -6.77
C LEU A 282 25.00 16.16 -5.89
N GLU A 283 26.16 16.44 -6.50
CA GLU A 283 27.41 16.67 -5.79
C GLU A 283 27.31 17.91 -4.89
N SER A 284 27.82 17.78 -3.65
CA SER A 284 27.89 18.87 -2.68
C SER A 284 29.29 19.05 -2.11
N ASP A 285 29.60 20.25 -1.60
CA ASP A 285 30.91 20.59 -1.01
C ASP A 285 30.80 21.20 0.39
N TYR A 286 29.68 20.96 1.08
CA TYR A 286 29.44 21.47 2.43
C TYR A 286 30.51 21.03 3.43
N SER A 287 30.79 21.93 4.38
CA SER A 287 31.72 21.68 5.47
C SER A 287 31.01 21.05 6.68
N TYR A 288 31.36 19.81 6.99
CA TYR A 288 30.73 19.01 8.04
C TYR A 288 31.71 18.75 9.19
N ALA A 289 31.54 19.46 10.30
CA ALA A 289 32.46 19.39 11.44
C ALA A 289 32.56 17.99 12.06
N TYR A 290 31.45 17.25 12.09
CA TYR A 290 31.43 15.88 12.60
C TYR A 290 32.12 14.92 11.62
N LEU A 291 31.85 15.05 10.32
CA LEU A 291 32.51 14.24 9.30
C LEU A 291 34.02 14.46 9.30
N ALA A 292 34.47 15.72 9.22
CA ALA A 292 35.89 16.06 9.30
C ALA A 292 36.53 15.51 10.59
N GLY A 293 35.83 15.63 11.72
CA GLY A 293 36.29 15.09 13.00
C GLY A 293 36.57 13.59 12.94
N ASN A 294 35.65 12.82 12.33
CA ASN A 294 35.83 11.38 12.11
C ASN A 294 36.95 11.07 11.12
N LEU A 295 37.03 11.78 9.99
CA LEU A 295 38.09 11.59 8.99
C LEU A 295 39.49 11.82 9.60
N ILE A 296 39.65 12.87 10.41
CA ILE A 296 40.89 13.16 11.13
C ILE A 296 41.16 12.08 12.19
N SER A 297 40.16 11.73 13.01
CA SER A 297 40.32 10.75 14.11
C SER A 297 40.68 9.35 13.61
N ARG A 298 40.28 8.99 12.39
CA ARG A 298 40.64 7.72 11.74
C ARG A 298 41.93 7.79 10.92
N ASN A 299 42.65 8.90 10.98
CA ASN A 299 43.87 9.17 10.21
C ASN A 299 43.67 9.08 8.69
N ILE A 300 42.44 9.32 8.20
CA ILE A 300 42.18 9.52 6.77
C ILE A 300 42.73 10.88 6.35
N VAL A 301 42.65 11.87 7.25
CA VAL A 301 43.22 13.21 7.09
C VAL A 301 44.26 13.47 8.18
N ASP A 302 45.47 13.89 7.79
CA ASP A 302 46.50 14.34 8.73
C ASP A 302 46.38 15.84 9.01
N ALA A 303 45.79 16.17 10.16
CA ALA A 303 45.66 17.54 10.66
C ALA A 303 46.70 17.88 11.76
N SER A 304 47.85 17.20 11.80
CA SER A 304 48.91 17.41 12.82
C SER A 304 49.50 18.83 12.84
N GLN A 305 49.32 19.61 11.77
CA GLN A 305 49.71 21.02 11.71
C GLN A 305 48.73 21.97 12.41
N CYS A 306 47.51 21.52 12.70
CA CYS A 306 46.53 22.28 13.45
C CYS A 306 46.74 22.15 14.96
N PRO A 307 46.42 23.19 15.75
CA PRO A 307 46.29 23.05 17.21
C PRO A 307 45.35 21.89 17.55
N ASP A 308 45.70 21.13 18.60
CA ASP A 308 44.93 19.96 19.06
C ASP A 308 44.60 18.94 17.95
N PHE A 309 45.51 18.81 16.98
CA PHE A 309 45.34 17.95 15.80
C PHE A 309 44.09 18.29 14.97
N GLY A 310 43.62 19.53 15.07
CA GLY A 310 42.45 20.01 14.35
C GLY A 310 41.11 19.64 14.99
N LEU A 311 41.08 19.06 16.19
CA LEU A 311 39.87 18.59 16.87
C LEU A 311 39.55 19.40 18.13
N ASP A 312 38.27 19.54 18.43
CA ASP A 312 37.78 20.08 19.69
C ASP A 312 37.62 18.99 20.77
N PHE A 313 37.14 19.37 21.97
CA PHE A 313 36.98 18.44 23.09
C PHE A 313 35.88 17.39 22.88
N ASN A 314 34.98 17.59 21.92
CA ASN A 314 33.94 16.63 21.52
C ASN A 314 34.39 15.75 20.35
N GLY A 315 35.62 15.93 19.83
CA GLY A 315 36.12 15.22 18.66
C GLY A 315 35.59 15.76 17.32
N GLN A 316 34.95 16.93 17.31
CA GLN A 316 34.54 17.61 16.08
C GLN A 316 35.72 18.42 15.53
N ALA A 317 35.73 18.65 14.21
CA ALA A 317 36.77 19.45 13.61
C ALA A 317 36.63 20.93 13.98
N THR A 318 37.75 21.51 14.43
CA THR A 318 37.92 22.97 14.54
C THR A 318 37.96 23.62 13.15
N ALA A 319 37.92 24.94 13.07
CA ALA A 319 38.09 25.67 11.80
C ALA A 319 39.35 25.24 11.02
N CYS A 320 40.49 25.07 11.70
CA CYS A 320 41.71 24.56 11.06
C CYS A 320 41.53 23.11 10.57
N GLY A 321 40.89 22.25 11.37
CA GLY A 321 40.61 20.87 10.99
C GLY A 321 39.71 20.78 9.75
N LEU A 322 38.67 21.60 9.68
CA LEU A 322 37.77 21.71 8.53
C LEU A 322 38.53 22.10 7.26
N ASP A 323 39.38 23.14 7.34
CA ASP A 323 40.17 23.60 6.19
C ASP A 323 41.09 22.49 5.65
N ILE A 324 41.70 21.69 6.54
CA ILE A 324 42.57 20.58 6.14
C ILE A 324 41.78 19.39 5.60
N ALA A 325 40.60 19.12 6.15
CA ALA A 325 39.75 18.00 5.75
C ALA A 325 38.91 18.25 4.50
N GLN A 326 38.81 19.50 4.00
CA GLN A 326 37.86 19.90 2.96
C GLN A 326 37.85 18.96 1.74
N SER A 327 39.00 18.65 1.16
CA SER A 327 39.06 17.77 -0.02
C SER A 327 38.54 16.35 0.26
N ALA A 328 38.88 15.79 1.43
CA ALA A 328 38.45 14.46 1.82
C ALA A 328 36.96 14.44 2.20
N MET A 329 36.44 15.52 2.78
CA MET A 329 35.01 15.68 3.05
C MET A 329 34.19 15.75 1.75
N SER A 330 34.64 16.51 0.75
CA SER A 330 33.97 16.58 -0.55
C SER A 330 33.95 15.21 -1.24
N GLU A 331 35.06 14.48 -1.23
CA GLU A 331 35.09 13.11 -1.77
C GLU A 331 34.17 12.17 -0.99
N TRP A 332 34.18 12.26 0.35
CA TRP A 332 33.40 11.37 1.19
C TRP A 332 31.89 11.63 1.10
N GLN A 333 31.44 12.89 1.11
CA GLN A 333 30.01 13.19 1.04
C GLN A 333 29.40 12.78 -0.32
N ASN A 334 30.18 12.81 -1.40
CA ASN A 334 29.72 12.49 -2.76
C ASN A 334 29.93 11.02 -3.16
N ARG A 335 30.60 10.22 -2.32
CA ARG A 335 30.88 8.80 -2.63
C ARG A 335 29.62 7.95 -2.79
N PHE A 336 28.50 8.38 -2.22
CA PHE A 336 27.23 7.65 -2.22
C PHE A 336 26.28 8.09 -3.34
N ASP A 337 26.64 9.11 -4.14
CA ASP A 337 25.70 9.76 -5.06
C ASP A 337 25.17 8.82 -6.14
N THR A 338 26.03 7.92 -6.65
CA THR A 338 25.60 6.88 -7.60
C THR A 338 24.57 5.93 -6.98
N LEU A 339 24.75 5.56 -5.70
CA LEU A 339 23.81 4.68 -5.00
C LEU A 339 22.52 5.42 -4.64
N ILE A 340 22.60 6.69 -4.25
CA ILE A 340 21.43 7.52 -3.98
C ILE A 340 20.58 7.64 -5.25
N MET A 341 21.20 7.93 -6.40
CA MET A 341 20.53 7.98 -7.69
C MET A 341 19.87 6.64 -8.05
N LYS A 342 20.58 5.53 -7.87
CA LYS A 342 20.03 4.19 -8.12
C LYS A 342 18.83 3.88 -7.22
N SER A 343 18.95 4.16 -5.92
CA SER A 343 17.84 3.95 -4.97
C SER A 343 16.65 4.84 -5.29
N ALA A 344 16.88 6.08 -5.74
CA ALA A 344 15.83 6.96 -6.21
C ALA A 344 15.08 6.39 -7.43
N GLU A 345 15.79 5.80 -8.40
CA GLU A 345 15.17 5.11 -9.54
C GLU A 345 14.37 3.86 -9.11
N GLU A 346 14.89 3.09 -8.15
CA GLU A 346 14.27 1.83 -7.70
C GLU A 346 13.07 2.02 -6.77
N THR A 347 13.02 3.11 -6.01
CA THR A 347 11.99 3.37 -5.00
C THR A 347 11.12 4.58 -5.32
N SER A 348 11.45 5.31 -6.39
CA SER A 348 10.93 6.64 -6.74
C SER A 348 11.28 7.76 -5.73
N ILE A 349 11.90 7.46 -4.59
CA ILE A 349 12.19 8.47 -3.55
C ILE A 349 13.18 9.51 -4.07
N PRO A 350 12.94 10.83 -3.93
CA PRO A 350 13.80 11.83 -4.53
C PRO A 350 15.27 11.76 -4.06
N ALA A 351 16.20 11.79 -5.02
CA ALA A 351 17.64 11.71 -4.71
C ALA A 351 18.12 12.90 -3.86
N ASN A 352 17.64 14.11 -4.14
CA ASN A 352 17.97 15.29 -3.34
C ASN A 352 17.47 15.15 -1.89
N LEU A 353 16.29 14.57 -1.69
CA LEU A 353 15.74 14.30 -0.36
C LEU A 353 16.65 13.33 0.41
N LEU A 354 17.03 12.20 -0.20
CA LEU A 354 17.94 11.22 0.43
C LEU A 354 19.30 11.82 0.76
N LYS A 355 19.88 12.60 -0.16
CA LYS A 355 21.17 13.27 0.05
C LYS A 355 21.10 14.25 1.23
N ARG A 356 20.04 15.08 1.29
CA ARG A 356 19.81 16.04 2.37
C ARG A 356 19.52 15.33 3.71
N LEU A 357 18.78 14.22 3.68
CA LEU A 357 18.55 13.35 4.84
C LEU A 357 19.88 12.85 5.43
N PHE A 358 20.76 12.26 4.61
CA PHE A 358 22.05 11.74 5.10
C PHE A 358 23.01 12.85 5.57
N ALA A 359 22.96 14.01 4.92
CA ALA A 359 23.67 15.19 5.37
C ALA A 359 23.24 15.60 6.78
N ARG A 360 21.92 15.63 7.04
CA ARG A 360 21.35 16.01 8.33
C ARG A 360 21.60 14.96 9.41
N GLU A 361 21.38 13.69 9.09
CA GLU A 361 21.37 12.59 10.07
C GLU A 361 22.77 12.18 10.54
N SER A 362 23.72 12.07 9.60
CA SER A 362 25.04 11.51 9.90
C SER A 362 26.20 12.36 9.40
N GLN A 363 25.92 13.44 8.67
CA GLN A 363 26.91 14.15 7.88
C GLN A 363 27.71 13.15 7.01
N PHE A 364 27.01 12.16 6.43
CA PHE A 364 27.57 11.07 5.63
C PHE A 364 28.52 10.10 6.36
N TRP A 365 28.55 10.09 7.69
CA TRP A 365 29.32 9.11 8.44
C TRP A 365 28.47 7.84 8.72
N PRO A 366 28.74 6.68 8.11
CA PRO A 366 27.83 5.54 8.13
C PRO A 366 27.90 4.69 9.42
N GLY A 367 28.59 5.17 10.46
CA GLY A 367 28.78 4.46 11.72
C GLY A 367 27.76 4.86 12.80
N ILE A 368 28.07 4.49 14.05
CA ILE A 368 27.28 4.91 15.22
C ILE A 368 27.52 6.40 15.50
N PHE A 369 26.43 7.16 15.62
CA PHE A 369 26.46 8.56 16.05
C PHE A 369 26.21 8.66 17.57
N ASN A 370 26.99 9.48 18.28
CA ASN A 370 26.79 9.85 19.70
C ASN A 370 26.49 8.72 20.72
N ALA A 371 26.89 7.47 20.44
CA ALA A 371 26.57 6.30 21.26
C ALA A 371 25.05 6.08 21.50
N GLY A 372 24.22 6.55 20.57
CA GLY A 372 22.79 6.28 20.53
C GLY A 372 22.46 4.87 20.04
N ASN A 373 21.16 4.57 19.96
CA ASN A 373 20.66 3.33 19.36
C ASN A 373 20.50 3.44 17.83
N ASP A 374 20.67 4.64 17.29
CA ASP A 374 20.43 4.96 15.90
C ASP A 374 21.74 4.76 15.11
N VAL A 375 21.63 4.16 13.92
CA VAL A 375 22.80 3.66 13.18
C VAL A 375 22.73 3.92 11.70
N GLY A 376 23.91 4.11 11.07
CA GLY A 376 24.01 4.24 9.62
C GLY A 376 23.79 5.67 9.11
N LEU A 377 23.76 5.81 7.78
CA LEU A 377 23.68 7.11 7.11
C LEU A 377 22.43 7.91 7.46
N GLY A 378 21.29 7.25 7.61
CA GLY A 378 20.00 7.85 7.99
C GLY A 378 19.54 7.51 9.42
N GLN A 379 20.45 7.03 10.30
CA GLN A 379 20.19 6.81 11.73
C GLN A 379 18.95 5.92 12.01
N LEU A 380 18.95 4.69 11.50
CA LEU A 380 17.82 3.76 11.65
C LEU A 380 17.69 3.27 13.10
N THR A 381 16.45 3.24 13.60
CA THR A 381 16.07 2.63 14.89
C THR A 381 15.27 1.34 14.67
N GLU A 382 15.05 0.56 15.73
CA GLU A 382 14.10 -0.57 15.66
C GLU A 382 12.69 -0.11 15.30
N ASN A 383 12.24 1.04 15.81
CA ASN A 383 10.93 1.59 15.43
C ASN A 383 10.89 2.00 13.95
N GLY A 384 11.97 2.58 13.42
CA GLY A 384 12.10 2.87 11.99
C GLY A 384 12.10 1.60 11.14
N ALA A 385 12.74 0.53 11.62
CA ALA A 385 12.67 -0.78 10.97
C ALA A 385 11.25 -1.38 10.98
N ASP A 386 10.50 -1.18 12.06
CA ASP A 386 9.08 -1.56 12.15
C ASP A 386 8.25 -0.84 11.09
N ILE A 387 8.45 0.48 10.94
CA ILE A 387 7.79 1.29 9.90
C ILE A 387 8.13 0.76 8.51
N ALA A 388 9.41 0.51 8.23
CA ALA A 388 9.86 0.01 6.94
C ALA A 388 9.19 -1.32 6.56
N PHE A 389 8.98 -2.24 7.50
CA PHE A 389 8.33 -3.51 7.19
C PHE A 389 6.80 -3.43 7.17
N LEU A 390 6.21 -2.64 8.07
CA LEU A 390 4.76 -2.50 8.16
C LEU A 390 4.17 -1.76 6.97
N TRP A 391 4.86 -0.71 6.51
CA TRP A 391 4.38 0.20 5.47
C TRP A 391 5.04 0.01 4.11
N ASN A 392 5.98 -0.95 4.00
CA ASN A 392 6.52 -1.39 2.71
C ASN A 392 6.55 -2.93 2.62
N PRO A 393 5.40 -3.57 2.33
CA PRO A 393 5.30 -5.03 2.23
C PRO A 393 6.25 -5.63 1.19
N VAL A 394 6.45 -4.94 0.06
CA VAL A 394 7.37 -5.37 -0.99
C VAL A 394 8.82 -5.43 -0.49
N PHE A 395 9.23 -4.47 0.34
CA PHE A 395 10.54 -4.50 0.97
C PHE A 395 10.65 -5.63 2.00
N PHE A 396 9.61 -5.83 2.82
CA PHE A 396 9.54 -6.95 3.75
C PHE A 396 9.69 -8.31 3.05
N GLU A 397 8.97 -8.54 1.95
CA GLU A 397 9.02 -9.78 1.17
C GLU A 397 10.44 -10.07 0.64
N LYS A 398 11.18 -9.03 0.25
CA LYS A 398 12.58 -9.17 -0.21
C LYS A 398 13.55 -9.42 0.94
N PHE A 399 13.38 -8.75 2.08
CA PHE A 399 14.34 -8.79 3.18
C PHE A 399 14.15 -9.98 4.11
N CYS A 400 12.90 -10.39 4.38
CA CYS A 400 12.57 -11.44 5.34
C CYS A 400 13.28 -12.79 5.08
N PRO A 401 13.39 -13.29 3.84
CA PRO A 401 14.08 -14.54 3.55
C PRO A 401 15.59 -14.54 3.86
N LEU A 402 16.18 -13.36 4.10
CA LEU A 402 17.58 -13.24 4.52
C LEU A 402 17.76 -13.57 6.02
N VAL A 403 16.67 -13.59 6.79
CA VAL A 403 16.68 -13.70 8.26
C VAL A 403 15.85 -14.89 8.76
N LEU A 404 14.68 -15.10 8.17
CA LEU A 404 13.69 -16.12 8.53
C LEU A 404 13.47 -17.10 7.36
N SER A 405 12.72 -18.18 7.58
CA SER A 405 12.36 -19.13 6.53
C SER A 405 11.26 -18.60 5.62
N ASP A 406 11.28 -19.01 4.35
CA ASP A 406 10.27 -18.62 3.34
C ASP A 406 8.82 -18.81 3.83
N GLU A 407 8.50 -19.96 4.46
CA GLU A 407 7.18 -20.26 5.03
C GLU A 407 6.68 -19.20 6.03
N LYS A 408 7.60 -18.60 6.80
CA LYS A 408 7.27 -17.54 7.75
C LYS A 408 7.07 -16.20 7.05
N CYS A 409 7.88 -15.92 6.04
CA CYS A 409 7.82 -14.68 5.28
C CYS A 409 6.55 -14.59 4.41
N GLU A 410 6.08 -15.71 3.86
CA GLU A 410 4.85 -15.78 3.05
C GLU A 410 3.59 -15.33 3.82
N ALA A 411 3.59 -15.42 5.15
CA ALA A 411 2.47 -14.97 5.97
C ALA A 411 2.34 -13.43 6.02
N GLY A 412 3.43 -12.69 5.80
CA GLY A 412 3.48 -11.23 5.95
C GLY A 412 3.92 -10.75 7.34
N TYR A 413 4.43 -9.52 7.43
CA TYR A 413 5.07 -8.98 8.64
C TYR A 413 4.19 -9.02 9.90
N LEU A 414 2.91 -8.66 9.76
CA LEU A 414 1.94 -8.64 10.86
C LEU A 414 1.58 -10.03 11.42
N PHE A 415 1.91 -11.10 10.70
CA PHE A 415 1.62 -12.47 11.09
C PHE A 415 2.82 -13.19 11.72
N LEU A 416 3.98 -12.53 11.75
CA LEU A 416 5.12 -12.98 12.55
C LEU A 416 4.81 -12.81 14.04
N ASP A 417 5.35 -13.71 14.87
CA ASP A 417 5.28 -13.52 16.32
C ASP A 417 6.23 -12.42 16.81
N GLU A 418 6.10 -12.01 18.08
CA GLU A 418 6.85 -10.88 18.64
C GLU A 418 8.36 -11.10 18.59
N ASP A 419 8.83 -12.33 18.85
CA ASP A 419 10.26 -12.70 18.81
C ASP A 419 10.78 -12.66 17.36
N GLU A 420 9.97 -13.10 16.39
CA GLU A 420 10.27 -13.05 14.95
C GLU A 420 10.35 -11.61 14.44
N GLN A 421 9.41 -10.74 14.85
CA GLN A 421 9.41 -9.32 14.51
C GLN A 421 10.62 -8.60 15.14
N GLU A 422 10.92 -8.84 16.42
CA GLU A 422 12.11 -8.27 17.07
C GLU A 422 13.39 -8.69 16.33
N ARG A 423 13.49 -9.98 15.98
CA ARG A 423 14.65 -10.51 15.27
C ARG A 423 14.86 -9.88 13.90
N ILE A 424 13.81 -9.74 13.08
CA ILE A 424 13.95 -9.17 11.74
C ILE A 424 14.23 -7.66 11.79
N ARG A 425 13.61 -6.91 12.72
CA ARG A 425 13.93 -5.49 12.96
C ARG A 425 15.39 -5.32 13.38
N GLY A 426 15.84 -6.10 14.35
CA GLY A 426 17.24 -6.08 14.79
C GLY A 426 18.21 -6.44 13.67
N ALA A 427 17.85 -7.39 12.79
CA ALA A 427 18.65 -7.73 11.62
C ALA A 427 18.73 -6.57 10.61
N LEU A 428 17.65 -5.82 10.40
CA LEU A 428 17.66 -4.64 9.53
C LEU A 428 18.54 -3.52 10.12
N VAL A 429 18.38 -3.21 11.39
CA VAL A 429 19.21 -2.24 12.12
C VAL A 429 20.69 -2.64 12.06
N TYR A 430 20.99 -3.92 12.26
CA TYR A 430 22.36 -4.44 12.10
C TYR A 430 22.87 -4.26 10.67
N SER A 431 22.03 -4.48 9.66
CA SER A 431 22.42 -4.41 8.25
C SER A 431 22.87 -3.01 7.81
N VAL A 432 22.42 -1.95 8.48
CA VAL A 432 22.79 -0.55 8.14
C VAL A 432 23.92 0.03 9.00
N ASN A 433 24.39 -0.71 10.01
CA ASN A 433 25.49 -0.26 10.87
C ASN A 433 26.85 -0.62 10.25
N ALA A 434 27.53 0.35 9.64
CA ALA A 434 28.82 0.10 9.02
C ALA A 434 30.00 0.01 10.02
N THR A 435 29.78 0.14 11.34
CA THR A 435 30.87 0.13 12.32
C THR A 435 31.53 -1.24 12.41
N CYS A 436 32.84 -1.31 12.17
CA CYS A 436 33.57 -2.58 12.12
C CYS A 436 34.94 -2.46 12.82
N VAL A 437 35.15 -3.23 13.89
CA VAL A 437 36.37 -3.14 14.74
C VAL A 437 37.63 -3.55 13.97
N ASP A 438 37.54 -4.55 13.11
CA ASP A 438 38.68 -5.15 12.41
C ASP A 438 38.90 -4.56 11.00
N CYS A 439 38.09 -3.58 10.59
CA CYS A 439 38.16 -2.96 9.27
C CYS A 439 39.21 -1.82 9.22
N PRO A 440 39.90 -1.60 8.08
CA PRO A 440 40.98 -0.61 7.98
C PRO A 440 40.64 0.82 8.44
N LEU A 441 39.39 1.24 8.25
CA LEU A 441 38.90 2.57 8.63
C LEU A 441 38.00 2.55 9.87
N GLY A 442 37.84 1.38 10.51
CA GLY A 442 36.80 1.16 11.50
C GLY A 442 35.39 1.07 10.91
N LEU A 443 35.29 0.95 9.57
CA LEU A 443 34.04 0.91 8.81
C LEU A 443 34.04 -0.22 7.77
N ASP A 444 32.93 -0.93 7.65
CA ASP A 444 32.59 -1.77 6.50
C ASP A 444 31.91 -0.91 5.44
N ILE A 445 32.67 -0.56 4.41
CA ILE A 445 32.19 0.29 3.33
C ILE A 445 31.12 -0.39 2.48
N THR A 446 31.20 -1.71 2.29
CA THR A 446 30.20 -2.44 1.52
C THR A 446 28.86 -2.44 2.25
N GLN A 447 28.89 -2.55 3.58
CA GLN A 447 27.69 -2.43 4.39
C GLN A 447 27.10 -1.01 4.36
N ALA A 448 27.95 0.02 4.41
CA ALA A 448 27.50 1.41 4.24
C ALA A 448 26.81 1.63 2.89
N GLU A 449 27.35 1.04 1.82
CA GLU A 449 26.79 1.12 0.47
C GLU A 449 25.43 0.41 0.37
N PHE A 450 25.29 -0.77 0.97
CA PHE A 450 24.00 -1.48 1.07
C PHE A 450 22.95 -0.66 1.84
N SER A 451 23.36 0.08 2.88
CA SER A 451 22.42 0.82 3.73
C SER A 451 21.65 1.92 3.00
N VAL A 452 22.16 2.46 1.88
CA VAL A 452 21.51 3.54 1.11
C VAL A 452 20.12 3.14 0.64
N GLU A 453 19.99 1.94 0.06
CA GLU A 453 18.71 1.40 -0.42
C GLU A 453 17.74 1.12 0.73
N VAL A 454 18.25 0.65 1.87
CA VAL A 454 17.43 0.42 3.07
C VAL A 454 16.79 1.72 3.54
N PHE A 455 17.53 2.83 3.62
CA PHE A 455 16.98 4.12 4.03
C PHE A 455 15.96 4.68 3.03
N ALA A 456 16.14 4.45 1.73
CA ALA A 456 15.12 4.80 0.74
C ALA A 456 13.82 4.03 0.98
N HIS A 457 13.90 2.72 1.24
CA HIS A 457 12.73 1.91 1.59
C HIS A 457 12.09 2.32 2.93
N THR A 458 12.88 2.70 3.93
CA THR A 458 12.36 3.22 5.20
C THR A 458 11.61 4.54 4.97
N LEU A 459 12.15 5.45 4.18
CA LEU A 459 11.50 6.74 3.89
C LEU A 459 10.21 6.57 3.08
N LEU A 460 10.19 5.61 2.16
CA LEU A 460 8.96 5.17 1.47
C LEU A 460 7.93 4.64 2.48
N GLY A 461 8.34 3.80 3.44
CA GLY A 461 7.44 3.36 4.53
C GLY A 461 6.89 4.52 5.36
N SER A 462 7.72 5.52 5.70
CA SER A 462 7.29 6.72 6.42
C SER A 462 6.30 7.58 5.62
N CYS A 463 6.46 7.68 4.30
CA CYS A 463 5.52 8.46 3.48
C CYS A 463 4.13 7.78 3.45
N GLU A 464 4.09 6.45 3.34
CA GLU A 464 2.86 5.66 3.38
C GLU A 464 2.16 5.77 4.74
N GLN A 465 2.94 5.66 5.83
CA GLN A 465 2.44 5.86 7.19
C GLN A 465 1.88 7.28 7.38
N THR A 466 2.57 8.30 6.87
CA THR A 466 2.12 9.69 6.94
C THR A 466 0.76 9.88 6.27
N GLY A 467 0.57 9.30 5.08
CA GLY A 467 -0.73 9.29 4.40
C GLY A 467 -1.84 8.70 5.27
N ARG A 468 -1.55 7.56 5.92
CA ARG A 468 -2.50 6.95 6.86
C ARG A 468 -2.78 7.84 8.06
N VAL A 469 -1.76 8.47 8.64
CA VAL A 469 -1.90 9.34 9.82
C VAL A 469 -2.80 10.53 9.48
N VAL A 470 -2.60 11.18 8.33
CA VAL A 470 -3.46 12.28 7.88
C VAL A 470 -4.90 11.79 7.74
N HIS A 471 -5.13 10.72 6.98
CA HIS A 471 -6.47 10.16 6.78
C HIS A 471 -7.17 9.79 8.11
N ASN A 472 -6.46 9.15 9.04
CA ASN A 472 -7.04 8.78 10.34
C ASN A 472 -7.42 10.01 11.20
N ASN A 473 -6.80 11.17 10.98
CA ASN A 473 -7.11 12.39 11.74
C ASN A 473 -8.17 13.26 11.04
N THR A 474 -8.31 13.18 9.72
CA THR A 474 -9.22 14.03 8.93
C THR A 474 -10.47 13.31 8.42
N ASP A 475 -10.45 11.97 8.35
CA ASP A 475 -11.43 11.14 7.63
C ASP A 475 -11.53 11.46 6.10
N GLU A 476 -10.57 12.22 5.56
CA GLU A 476 -10.50 12.66 4.16
C GLU A 476 -9.27 12.07 3.47
N LYS A 477 -9.19 12.19 2.13
CA LYS A 477 -7.97 11.78 1.43
C LYS A 477 -6.85 12.78 1.73
N PRO A 478 -5.59 12.35 1.92
CA PRO A 478 -4.53 13.28 2.33
C PRO A 478 -4.38 14.50 1.42
N GLY A 479 -4.37 14.30 0.10
CA GLY A 479 -4.25 15.35 -0.91
C GLY A 479 -5.42 16.33 -0.99
N GLU A 480 -6.57 16.04 -0.38
CA GLU A 480 -7.70 16.98 -0.25
C GLU A 480 -7.47 17.97 0.91
N THR A 481 -6.63 17.60 1.88
CA THR A 481 -6.41 18.36 3.12
C THR A 481 -5.08 19.08 3.17
N THR A 482 -4.07 18.56 2.47
CA THR A 482 -2.68 18.99 2.60
C THR A 482 -1.98 18.92 1.23
N SER A 483 -1.12 19.90 0.96
CA SER A 483 -0.34 19.93 -0.27
C SER A 483 0.68 18.79 -0.35
N TYR A 484 1.07 18.37 -1.56
CA TYR A 484 2.09 17.34 -1.75
C TYR A 484 3.42 17.68 -1.05
N GLU A 485 3.85 18.95 -1.08
CA GLU A 485 5.08 19.37 -0.41
C GLU A 485 4.95 19.30 1.11
N ASP A 486 3.81 19.70 1.67
CA ASP A 486 3.57 19.61 3.11
C ASP A 486 3.45 18.16 3.59
N MET A 487 2.90 17.25 2.76
CA MET A 487 2.91 15.81 3.04
C MET A 487 4.33 15.26 3.20
N TRP A 488 5.30 15.73 2.39
CA TRP A 488 6.71 15.38 2.58
C TRP A 488 7.32 15.98 3.85
N LYS A 489 6.94 17.21 4.21
CA LYS A 489 7.36 17.79 5.51
C LYS A 489 6.78 17.02 6.68
N PHE A 490 5.54 16.54 6.58
CA PHE A 490 4.92 15.67 7.59
C PHE A 490 5.61 14.31 7.65
N THR A 491 6.02 13.78 6.49
CA THR A 491 6.83 12.55 6.40
C THR A 491 8.15 12.69 7.13
N LEU A 492 8.80 13.85 7.08
CA LEU A 492 10.03 14.11 7.85
C LEU A 492 9.77 14.19 9.36
N VAL A 493 8.60 14.68 9.80
CA VAL A 493 8.19 14.60 11.22
C VAL A 493 7.98 13.15 11.63
N ASP A 494 7.31 12.36 10.79
CA ASP A 494 7.07 10.93 11.05
C ASP A 494 8.40 10.15 11.12
N TYR A 495 9.30 10.37 10.17
CA TYR A 495 10.62 9.73 10.14
C TYR A 495 11.45 10.06 11.40
N ASN A 496 11.48 11.33 11.82
CA ASN A 496 12.34 11.78 12.91
C ASN A 496 11.73 11.60 14.30
N ALA A 497 10.42 11.87 14.46
CA ALA A 497 9.74 11.93 15.74
C ALA A 497 8.57 10.93 15.87
N GLY A 498 8.20 10.25 14.78
CA GLY A 498 7.19 9.20 14.75
C GLY A 498 5.76 9.68 14.55
N ALA A 499 4.91 8.77 14.07
CA ALA A 499 3.51 8.99 13.76
C ALA A 499 2.68 9.54 14.92
N GLY A 500 3.06 9.25 16.17
CA GLY A 500 2.40 9.79 17.35
C GLY A 500 2.61 11.30 17.49
N CYS A 501 3.83 11.79 17.25
CA CYS A 501 4.12 13.22 17.24
C CYS A 501 3.35 13.93 16.12
N LEU A 502 3.35 13.34 14.92
CA LEU A 502 2.62 13.87 13.76
C LEU A 502 1.11 13.92 14.03
N SER A 503 0.50 12.81 14.46
CA SER A 503 -0.95 12.73 14.73
C SER A 503 -1.40 13.75 15.77
N LEU A 504 -0.64 13.93 16.86
CA LEU A 504 -0.98 14.92 17.89
C LEU A 504 -0.89 16.35 17.36
N ALA A 505 0.10 16.65 16.51
CA ALA A 505 0.24 17.97 15.90
C ALA A 505 -0.89 18.25 14.89
N ILE A 506 -1.26 17.28 14.05
CA ILE A 506 -2.42 17.38 13.16
C ILE A 506 -3.69 17.65 13.95
N GLY A 507 -3.99 16.81 14.95
CA GLY A 507 -5.19 16.97 15.77
C GLY A 507 -5.25 18.34 16.44
N LYS A 508 -4.10 18.86 16.91
CA LYS A 508 -4.03 20.18 17.52
C LYS A 508 -4.28 21.32 16.52
N THR A 509 -3.75 21.23 15.30
CA THR A 509 -4.01 22.20 14.21
C THR A 509 -5.48 22.21 13.80
N LEU A 510 -6.10 21.03 13.68
CA LEU A 510 -7.52 20.90 13.37
C LEU A 510 -8.41 21.46 14.50
N ASP A 511 -8.07 21.22 15.77
CA ASP A 511 -8.76 21.79 16.93
C ASP A 511 -8.75 23.33 16.94
N GLU A 512 -7.73 23.94 16.34
CA GLU A 512 -7.60 25.39 16.20
C GLU A 512 -8.34 25.95 14.96
N ASN A 513 -8.88 25.07 14.11
CA ASN A 513 -9.47 25.39 12.80
C ASN A 513 -8.48 26.06 11.84
N ASP A 514 -7.19 25.74 11.98
CA ASP A 514 -6.16 26.21 11.07
C ASP A 514 -6.06 25.28 9.84
N VAL A 515 -5.54 25.82 8.74
CA VAL A 515 -5.26 25.05 7.53
C VAL A 515 -4.15 24.04 7.83
N LEU A 516 -4.30 22.81 7.34
CA LEU A 516 -3.34 21.74 7.57
C LEU A 516 -2.13 21.86 6.63
N ASP A 517 -1.31 22.88 6.90
CA ASP A 517 -0.04 23.17 6.23
C ASP A 517 1.14 23.10 7.22
N TRP A 518 2.38 23.10 6.72
CA TRP A 518 3.58 23.08 7.57
C TRP A 518 3.69 24.30 8.50
N GLY A 519 3.24 25.46 8.04
CA GLY A 519 3.30 26.71 8.79
C GLY A 519 2.55 26.62 10.11
N ASN A 520 1.34 26.06 10.08
CA ASN A 520 0.51 25.87 11.27
C ASN A 520 0.93 24.62 12.06
N LEU A 521 1.14 23.48 11.38
CA LEU A 521 1.47 22.21 12.05
C LEU A 521 2.77 22.30 12.85
N SER A 522 3.81 22.96 12.31
CA SER A 522 5.10 23.09 13.00
C SER A 522 5.02 23.87 14.32
N ASN A 523 4.02 24.73 14.50
CA ASN A 523 3.80 25.46 15.75
C ASN A 523 3.01 24.65 16.78
N ASN A 524 2.39 23.56 16.35
CA ASN A 524 1.53 22.69 17.16
C ASN A 524 2.19 21.36 17.56
N LEU A 525 3.47 21.18 17.24
CA LEU A 525 4.29 20.09 17.77
C LEU A 525 4.37 20.15 19.29
N THR A 526 4.19 18.99 19.95
CA THR A 526 4.32 18.91 21.41
C THR A 526 5.77 19.19 21.85
N PRO A 527 6.03 19.58 23.12
CA PRO A 527 7.38 19.93 23.56
C PRO A 527 8.46 18.87 23.31
N VAL A 528 8.10 17.59 23.30
CA VAL A 528 9.04 16.47 23.05
C VAL A 528 9.34 16.31 21.55
N CYS A 529 8.43 16.75 20.68
CA CYS A 529 8.54 16.62 19.23
C CYS A 529 9.06 17.91 18.56
N MET A 530 9.33 18.97 19.33
CA MET A 530 9.62 20.31 18.81
C MET A 530 10.91 20.36 17.98
N GLU A 531 11.89 19.50 18.29
CA GLU A 531 13.15 19.40 17.54
C GLU A 531 12.94 18.92 16.09
N ALA A 532 11.81 18.25 15.81
CA ALA A 532 11.46 17.85 14.45
C ALA A 532 11.24 19.05 13.51
N LYS A 533 10.89 20.22 14.06
CA LYS A 533 10.74 21.45 13.26
C LYS A 533 12.05 21.84 12.59
N ASP A 534 13.10 22.01 13.38
CA ASP A 534 14.43 22.38 12.87
C ASP A 534 14.97 21.30 11.93
N TYR A 535 14.69 20.03 12.23
CA TYR A 535 15.03 18.89 11.36
C TYR A 535 14.38 18.99 9.97
N VAL A 536 13.07 19.25 9.90
CA VAL A 536 12.34 19.39 8.63
C VAL A 536 12.82 20.62 7.87
N GLU A 537 13.04 21.74 8.55
CA GLU A 537 13.51 22.98 7.93
C GLU A 537 14.93 22.84 7.37
N ASP A 538 15.84 22.18 8.08
CA ASP A 538 17.22 21.91 7.61
C ASP A 538 17.27 21.03 6.35
N ILE A 539 16.26 20.17 6.13
CA ILE A 539 16.19 19.30 4.95
C ILE A 539 15.45 19.98 3.79
N SER A 540 14.35 20.69 4.07
CA SER A 540 13.46 21.22 3.03
C SER A 540 13.84 22.60 2.49
N GLN A 541 14.76 23.32 3.15
CA GLN A 541 15.28 24.63 2.72
C GLN A 541 16.72 24.51 2.24
#